data_AF-A0A976CTS2-F1
#
_entry.id   AF-A0A976CTS2-F1
#
_cell.length_a   1.000
_cell.length_b   1.000
_cell.length_c   1.000
_cell.angle_alpha   90.00
_cell.angle_beta   90.00
_cell.angle_gamma   90.00
#
_symmetry.space_group_name_H-M   'P 1'
#
loop_
_entity.id
_entity.type
_entity.pdbx_description
1 polymer ?
#
loop_
_entity_poly.entity_id
_entity_poly.type
_entity_poly.pdbx_seq_one_letter_code
_entity_poly.pdbx_strand_id
1 'polypeptide(L)'
;MAAGEEGSGASALKVRVANFRKGPAWNMPTINPNQAENYVWHFASVSGTTAKGQTGPRWTKDGAVPPQSTFTLQLSWTRAVTPAQKILFDESLHAFLALGTIGLRATRGLGAFVCVAAKPLELQIPLLREKGIVIRERTEPSTFRDYLSALKDYSAWFRYDFRKKWKAERPSPLGTSTPRQASALRFRPIKLPDGQFTWLAYEVPHSRVLGPAARATANTPLLDDYTFDGSPPTPSLHKKGY
;
A
#
# COMPACT_ATOMS: atom_id res chain seq x y z
N MET A 1 45.94 5.26 17.10
CA MET A 1 44.97 6.36 17.15
C MET A 1 43.61 5.75 17.47
N ALA A 2 43.11 6.01 18.67
CA ALA A 2 41.76 5.65 19.07
C ALA A 2 40.77 6.62 18.42
N ALA A 3 39.85 6.11 17.61
CA ALA A 3 38.59 6.76 17.31
C ALA A 3 37.55 5.99 18.15
N GLY A 4 37.04 6.50 19.27
CA GLY A 4 36.55 7.85 19.46
C GLY A 4 35.03 7.79 19.28
N GLU A 5 34.34 7.41 20.36
CA GLU A 5 32.87 7.39 20.53
C GLU A 5 32.08 6.62 19.47
N GLU A 6 31.80 5.35 19.78
CA GLU A 6 30.65 4.61 19.27
C GLU A 6 29.37 5.34 19.66
N GLY A 7 29.03 6.37 18.87
CA GLY A 7 27.83 7.16 19.05
C GLY A 7 26.63 6.24 19.06
N SER A 8 25.85 6.30 20.15
CA SER A 8 24.70 5.44 20.43
C SER A 8 23.92 5.07 19.16
N GLY A 9 23.49 3.81 19.03
CA GLY A 9 22.61 3.34 17.96
C GLY A 9 21.24 4.04 17.90
N ALA A 10 21.07 5.18 18.56
CA ALA A 10 19.90 6.02 18.52
C ALA A 10 19.76 6.74 17.17
N SER A 11 18.51 6.79 16.68
CA SER A 11 18.13 7.54 15.48
C SER A 11 18.48 9.02 15.61
N ALA A 12 18.98 9.62 14.53
CA ALA A 12 19.17 11.07 14.43
C ALA A 12 17.84 11.85 14.30
N LEU A 13 16.75 11.14 14.03
CA LEU A 13 15.42 11.68 13.83
C LEU A 13 14.45 11.09 14.86
N LYS A 14 13.71 11.97 15.52
CA LYS A 14 12.55 11.61 16.33
C LYS A 14 11.28 11.85 15.51
N VAL A 15 10.46 10.82 15.42
CA VAL A 15 9.14 10.86 14.77
C VAL A 15 8.08 10.71 15.85
N ARG A 16 7.12 11.64 15.90
CA ARG A 16 5.99 11.59 16.83
C ARG A 16 4.68 11.74 16.08
N VAL A 17 3.72 10.87 16.39
CA VAL A 17 2.32 11.04 16.01
C VAL A 17 1.62 11.78 17.14
N ALA A 18 0.97 12.89 16.83
CA ALA A 18 0.27 13.75 17.79
C ALA A 18 -1.12 14.12 17.29
N ASN A 19 -1.94 14.69 18.18
CA ASN A 19 -3.25 15.28 17.86
C ASN A 19 -4.17 14.34 17.06
N PHE A 20 -4.15 13.04 17.38
CA PHE A 20 -5.01 12.09 16.70
C PHE A 20 -6.48 12.43 16.99
N ARG A 21 -7.27 12.62 15.92
CA ARG A 21 -8.72 12.77 15.98
C ARG A 21 -9.34 11.62 15.22
N LYS A 22 -10.13 10.80 15.94
CA LYS A 22 -10.87 9.70 15.34
C LYS A 22 -11.90 10.27 14.37
N GLY A 23 -11.95 9.71 13.16
CA GLY A 23 -12.97 10.03 12.17
C GLY A 23 -14.38 9.64 12.62
N PRO A 24 -15.40 9.93 11.81
CA PRO A 24 -16.77 9.55 12.11
C PRO A 24 -16.91 8.04 12.33
N ALA A 25 -17.90 7.65 13.13
CA ALA A 25 -18.25 6.24 13.28
C ALA A 25 -18.52 5.64 11.89
N TRP A 26 -17.84 4.52 11.61
CA TRP A 26 -17.98 3.84 10.33
C TRP A 26 -18.47 2.41 10.54
N ASN A 27 -19.24 1.93 9.58
CA ASN A 27 -19.62 0.54 9.50
C ASN A 27 -18.49 -0.21 8.80
N MET A 28 -17.87 -1.15 9.51
CA MET A 28 -16.86 -2.01 8.90
C MET A 28 -17.50 -2.81 7.75
N PRO A 29 -16.81 -2.95 6.61
CA PRO A 29 -17.33 -3.71 5.48
C PRO A 29 -17.69 -5.15 5.86
N THR A 30 -18.84 -5.63 5.40
CA THR A 30 -19.21 -7.04 5.50
C THR A 30 -18.32 -7.86 4.58
N ILE A 31 -17.76 -8.95 5.11
CA ILE A 31 -16.87 -9.86 4.39
C ILE A 31 -17.73 -10.76 3.49
N ASN A 32 -17.71 -10.51 2.18
CA ASN A 32 -18.42 -11.31 1.19
C ASN A 32 -17.41 -12.00 0.24
N PRO A 33 -17.22 -13.33 0.34
CA PRO A 33 -16.27 -14.08 -0.50
C PRO A 33 -16.44 -13.89 -2.00
N ASN A 34 -17.61 -13.49 -2.48
CA ASN A 34 -17.89 -13.31 -3.90
C ASN A 34 -17.48 -11.94 -4.45
N GLN A 35 -17.15 -10.98 -3.57
CA GLN A 35 -16.79 -9.60 -3.95
C GLN A 35 -15.28 -9.43 -4.06
N ALA A 36 -14.80 -8.61 -4.99
CA ALA A 36 -13.37 -8.46 -5.27
C ALA A 36 -12.57 -7.97 -4.06
N GLU A 37 -13.08 -6.92 -3.42
CA GLU A 37 -12.55 -6.25 -2.23
C GLU A 37 -12.45 -7.17 -1.01
N ASN A 38 -13.15 -8.30 -1.00
CA ASN A 38 -13.02 -9.31 0.04
C ASN A 38 -11.58 -9.80 0.18
N TYR A 39 -10.82 -9.84 -0.92
CA TYR A 39 -9.40 -10.17 -0.82
C TYR A 39 -8.64 -9.20 0.07
N VAL A 40 -8.99 -7.91 0.06
CA VAL A 40 -8.37 -6.91 0.94
C VAL A 40 -8.91 -7.04 2.36
N TRP A 41 -10.23 -7.11 2.51
CA TRP A 41 -10.90 -7.10 3.80
C TRP A 41 -10.73 -8.37 4.62
N HIS A 42 -10.76 -9.54 4.01
CA HIS A 42 -10.67 -10.83 4.72
C HIS A 42 -9.41 -10.91 5.59
N PHE A 43 -8.24 -10.56 5.05
CA PHE A 43 -7.00 -10.62 5.83
C PHE A 43 -6.89 -9.50 6.87
N ALA A 44 -7.60 -8.39 6.68
CA ALA A 44 -7.75 -7.41 7.75
C ALA A 44 -8.66 -7.96 8.85
N SER A 45 -9.76 -8.62 8.47
CA SER A 45 -10.78 -9.10 9.39
C SER A 45 -10.33 -10.24 10.27
N VAL A 46 -9.49 -11.15 9.78
CA VAL A 46 -8.95 -12.28 10.55
C VAL A 46 -7.61 -11.96 11.23
N SER A 47 -7.16 -10.69 11.21
CA SER A 47 -5.85 -10.33 11.73
C SER A 47 -5.78 -10.43 13.25
N GLY A 48 -4.78 -11.16 13.75
CA GLY A 48 -4.56 -11.35 15.18
C GLY A 48 -5.39 -12.49 15.80
N THR A 49 -6.02 -13.34 14.98
CA THR A 49 -6.61 -14.60 15.44
C THR A 49 -5.99 -15.78 14.68
N THR A 50 -5.92 -16.93 15.35
CA THR A 50 -5.56 -18.23 14.77
C THR A 50 -6.79 -19.12 14.56
N ALA A 51 -7.95 -18.73 15.11
CA ALA A 51 -9.18 -19.48 15.00
C ALA A 51 -9.82 -19.29 13.61
N LYS A 52 -9.97 -20.39 12.87
CA LYS A 52 -10.58 -20.39 11.54
C LYS A 52 -12.02 -19.87 11.61
N GLY A 53 -12.35 -18.90 10.77
CA GLY A 53 -13.70 -18.34 10.67
C GLY A 53 -14.04 -17.25 11.69
N GLN A 54 -13.13 -16.91 12.61
CA GLN A 54 -13.35 -15.82 13.56
C GLN A 54 -12.78 -14.49 13.06
N THR A 55 -13.42 -13.39 13.44
CA THR A 55 -12.84 -12.05 13.30
C THR A 55 -11.79 -11.84 14.38
N GLY A 56 -10.64 -11.32 14.00
CA GLY A 56 -9.57 -10.98 14.92
C GLY A 56 -9.86 -9.70 15.71
N PRO A 57 -9.12 -9.46 16.81
CA PRO A 57 -9.36 -8.33 17.72
C PRO A 57 -9.19 -6.96 17.06
N ARG A 58 -8.49 -6.91 15.92
CA ARG A 58 -8.24 -5.70 15.13
C ARG A 58 -9.40 -5.31 14.20
N TRP A 59 -10.39 -6.18 14.04
CA TRP A 59 -11.57 -5.94 13.20
C TRP A 59 -12.80 -5.64 14.06
N THR A 60 -12.66 -4.61 14.88
CA THR A 60 -13.69 -4.09 15.79
C THR A 60 -13.73 -2.56 15.68
N LYS A 61 -14.79 -1.92 16.20
CA LYS A 61 -14.92 -0.46 16.19
C LYS A 61 -13.78 0.26 16.92
N ASP A 62 -13.12 -0.43 17.84
CA ASP A 62 -11.99 0.09 18.62
C ASP A 62 -10.64 -0.41 18.11
N GLY A 63 -10.61 -1.57 17.45
CA GLY A 63 -9.40 -2.13 16.84
C GLY A 63 -9.02 -1.51 15.50
N ALA A 64 -10.00 -0.97 14.75
CA ALA A 64 -9.78 -0.36 13.44
C ALA A 64 -9.92 1.17 13.48
N VAL A 65 -8.94 1.87 12.89
CA VAL A 65 -9.00 3.33 12.71
C VAL A 65 -10.00 3.66 11.58
N PRO A 66 -11.05 4.45 11.84
CA PRO A 66 -12.03 4.79 10.81
C PRO A 66 -11.44 5.71 9.73
N PRO A 67 -11.98 5.69 8.50
CA PRO A 67 -11.69 6.68 7.48
C PRO A 67 -11.88 8.12 7.99
N GLN A 68 -11.17 9.06 7.37
CA GLN A 68 -11.18 10.49 7.75
C GLN A 68 -10.63 10.78 9.16
N SER A 69 -10.06 9.79 9.86
CA SER A 69 -9.24 10.07 11.04
C SER A 69 -8.04 10.94 10.65
N THR A 70 -7.69 11.90 11.50
CA THR A 70 -6.58 12.82 11.26
C THR A 70 -5.54 12.71 12.36
N PHE A 71 -4.30 13.08 12.05
CA PHE A 71 -3.19 13.15 13.00
C PHE A 71 -2.14 14.13 12.49
N THR A 72 -1.24 14.54 13.37
CA THR A 72 -0.04 15.32 13.04
C THR A 72 1.18 14.41 13.10
N LEU A 73 2.01 14.44 12.06
CA LEU A 73 3.34 13.84 12.06
C LEU A 73 4.36 14.92 12.40
N GLN A 74 5.01 14.81 13.56
CA GLN A 74 6.06 15.72 14.02
C GLN A 74 7.42 15.06 13.83
N LEU A 75 8.33 15.80 13.21
CA LEU A 75 9.68 15.35 12.86
C LEU A 75 10.69 16.33 13.46
N SER A 76 11.64 15.82 14.24
CA SER A 76 12.69 16.64 14.84
C SER A 76 14.03 15.93 14.79
N TRP A 77 15.06 16.62 14.30
CA TRP A 77 16.43 16.16 14.35
C TRP A 77 16.96 16.27 15.79
N THR A 78 17.49 15.17 16.32
CA THR A 78 18.07 15.11 17.67
C THR A 78 19.58 15.34 17.66
N ARG A 79 20.19 15.29 16.47
CA ARG A 79 21.61 15.60 16.23
C ARG A 79 21.79 16.11 14.79
N ALA A 80 22.95 16.71 14.54
CA ALA A 80 23.33 17.11 13.19
C ALA A 80 23.42 15.90 12.25
N VAL A 81 23.01 16.10 11.00
CA VAL A 81 23.12 15.13 9.91
C VAL A 81 23.82 15.77 8.73
N THR A 82 24.46 14.97 7.89
CA THR A 82 25.15 15.51 6.71
C THR A 82 24.13 16.03 5.69
N PRO A 83 24.50 16.97 4.80
CA PRO A 83 23.63 17.44 3.73
C PRO A 83 23.08 16.30 2.87
N ALA A 84 23.91 15.30 2.54
CA ALA A 84 23.51 14.13 1.76
C ALA A 84 22.43 13.29 2.48
N GLN A 85 22.57 13.08 3.79
CA GLN A 85 21.55 12.37 4.60
C GLN A 85 20.23 13.14 4.63
N LYS A 86 20.29 14.47 4.76
CA LYS A 86 19.11 15.33 4.76
C LYS A 86 18.37 15.25 3.43
N ILE A 87 19.08 15.33 2.29
CA ILE A 87 18.50 15.19 0.95
C ILE A 87 17.78 13.84 0.80
N LEU A 88 18.46 12.75 1.15
CA LEU A 88 17.88 11.41 1.07
C LEU A 88 16.64 11.25 1.97
N PHE A 89 16.68 11.84 3.17
CA PHE A 89 15.55 11.85 4.08
C PHE A 89 14.37 12.63 3.51
N ASP A 90 14.60 13.84 3.00
CA ASP A 90 13.55 14.70 2.45
C ASP A 90 12.91 14.04 1.22
N GLU A 91 13.69 13.44 0.32
CA GLU A 91 13.18 12.64 -0.80
C GLU A 91 12.29 11.48 -0.32
N SER A 92 12.78 10.71 0.66
CA SER A 92 12.06 9.55 1.21
C SER A 92 10.77 9.98 1.92
N LEU A 93 10.81 11.10 2.64
CA LEU A 93 9.67 11.67 3.33
C LEU A 93 8.61 12.14 2.33
N HIS A 94 8.99 12.87 1.28
CA HIS A 94 8.03 13.33 0.27
C HIS A 94 7.37 12.15 -0.47
N ALA A 95 8.16 11.12 -0.82
CA ALA A 95 7.62 9.87 -1.37
C ALA A 95 6.62 9.20 -0.42
N PHE A 96 6.95 9.11 0.87
CA PHE A 96 6.05 8.55 1.89
C PHE A 96 4.79 9.41 2.09
N LEU A 97 4.89 10.73 2.09
CA LEU A 97 3.74 11.61 2.25
C LEU A 97 2.81 11.58 1.03
N ALA A 98 3.33 11.32 -0.17
CA ALA A 98 2.55 11.21 -1.40
C ALA A 98 1.90 9.82 -1.56
N LEU A 99 2.65 8.73 -1.39
CA LEU A 99 2.22 7.36 -1.74
C LEU A 99 2.22 6.37 -0.57
N GLY A 100 2.72 6.78 0.59
CA GLY A 100 2.87 5.93 1.77
C GLY A 100 1.55 5.60 2.45
N THR A 101 1.54 4.47 3.14
CA THR A 101 0.41 3.93 3.91
C THR A 101 0.88 3.57 5.31
N ILE A 102 -0.04 3.55 6.27
CA ILE A 102 0.24 3.17 7.66
C ILE A 102 -0.65 2.01 8.07
N GLY A 103 -0.05 0.96 8.60
CA GLY A 103 -0.78 -0.14 9.23
C GLY A 103 -0.96 -1.37 8.36
N LEU A 104 -1.95 -2.19 8.72
CA LEU A 104 -2.17 -3.51 8.13
C LEU A 104 -2.70 -3.38 6.69
N ARG A 105 -2.23 -4.26 5.79
CA ARG A 105 -2.57 -4.25 4.36
C ARG A 105 -2.21 -2.94 3.63
N ALA A 106 -1.20 -2.24 4.13
CA ALA A 106 -0.54 -1.10 3.48
C ALA A 106 -0.32 -1.28 1.96
N THR A 107 0.17 -2.44 1.53
CA THR A 107 0.42 -2.74 0.09
C THR A 107 -0.85 -2.98 -0.74
N ARG A 108 -2.04 -2.92 -0.13
CA ARG A 108 -3.34 -3.18 -0.78
C ARG A 108 -4.31 -2.01 -0.58
N GLY A 109 -3.77 -0.81 -0.33
CA GLY A 109 -4.54 0.42 -0.27
C GLY A 109 -5.24 0.71 1.06
N LEU A 110 -4.99 -0.08 2.12
CA LEU A 110 -5.46 0.27 3.47
C LEU A 110 -4.46 1.20 4.15
N GLY A 111 -4.98 2.04 5.07
CA GLY A 111 -4.14 3.00 5.80
C GLY A 111 -3.60 4.11 4.92
N ALA A 112 -4.26 4.37 3.80
CA ALA A 112 -3.95 5.50 2.93
C ALA A 112 -4.37 6.81 3.59
N PHE A 113 -3.55 7.83 3.41
CA PHE A 113 -3.75 9.16 3.98
C PHE A 113 -3.42 10.24 2.95
N VAL A 114 -3.97 11.43 3.16
CA VAL A 114 -3.61 12.63 2.39
C VAL A 114 -2.86 13.55 3.36
N CYS A 115 -1.71 14.06 2.93
CA CYS A 115 -0.95 15.04 3.71
C CYS A 115 -0.99 16.38 2.98
N VAL A 116 -1.52 17.42 3.64
CA VAL A 116 -1.63 18.77 3.09
C VAL A 116 -0.25 19.37 2.76
N ALA A 117 0.78 18.98 3.52
CA ALA A 117 2.16 19.43 3.30
C ALA A 117 2.92 18.58 2.26
N ALA A 118 2.29 17.55 1.68
CA ALA A 118 2.93 16.76 0.62
C ALA A 118 3.11 17.62 -0.64
N LYS A 119 4.21 17.38 -1.36
CA LYS A 119 4.37 17.90 -2.71
C LYS A 119 3.30 17.26 -3.63
N PRO A 120 2.82 17.97 -4.66
CA PRO A 120 1.93 17.40 -5.67
C PRO A 120 2.47 16.08 -6.22
N LEU A 121 1.58 15.10 -6.39
CA LEU A 121 1.95 13.75 -6.79
C LEU A 121 2.65 13.72 -8.15
N GLU A 122 2.21 14.60 -9.04
CA GLU A 122 2.70 14.78 -10.41
C GLU A 122 4.18 15.18 -10.41
N LEU A 123 4.64 15.89 -9.38
CA LEU A 123 6.05 16.24 -9.19
C LEU A 123 6.86 15.11 -8.55
N GLN A 124 6.21 14.16 -7.88
CA GLN A 124 6.87 13.02 -7.25
C GLN A 124 7.04 11.85 -8.21
N ILE A 125 6.10 11.62 -9.11
CA ILE A 125 6.11 10.47 -10.03
C ILE A 125 7.41 10.39 -10.86
N PRO A 126 7.92 11.47 -11.49
CA PRO A 126 9.17 11.40 -12.24
C PRO A 126 10.37 10.99 -11.37
N LEU A 127 10.49 11.59 -10.18
CA LEU A 127 11.57 11.29 -9.23
C LEU A 127 11.53 9.82 -8.80
N LEU A 128 10.33 9.27 -8.56
CA LEU A 128 10.17 7.86 -8.19
C LEU A 128 10.53 6.92 -9.34
N ARG A 129 10.17 7.28 -10.58
CA ARG A 129 10.54 6.53 -11.79
C ARG A 129 12.05 6.49 -12.00
N GLU A 130 12.75 7.60 -11.77
CA GLU A 130 14.23 7.66 -11.82
C GLU A 130 14.89 6.70 -10.81
N LYS A 131 14.24 6.43 -9.66
CA LYS A 131 14.70 5.43 -8.68
C LYS A 131 14.27 4.00 -9.03
N GLY A 132 13.72 3.76 -10.22
CA GLY A 132 13.31 2.45 -10.72
C GLY A 132 11.95 1.97 -10.21
N ILE A 133 11.11 2.85 -9.64
CA ILE A 133 9.74 2.50 -9.26
C ILE A 133 8.86 2.58 -10.52
N VAL A 134 8.23 1.46 -10.87
CA VAL A 134 7.25 1.45 -11.96
C VAL A 134 5.91 1.94 -11.42
N ILE A 135 5.31 2.92 -12.08
CA ILE A 135 4.02 3.51 -11.69
C ILE A 135 3.07 3.43 -12.88
N ARG A 136 1.85 2.94 -12.63
CA ARG A 136 0.74 2.87 -13.58
C ARG A 136 -0.51 3.46 -12.94
N GLU A 137 -1.08 4.45 -13.60
CA GLU A 137 -2.26 5.18 -13.13
C GLU A 137 -3.52 4.57 -13.73
N ARG A 138 -4.64 4.75 -13.05
CA ARG A 138 -5.94 4.32 -13.54
C ARG A 138 -6.51 5.39 -14.48
N THR A 139 -6.80 5.00 -15.73
CA THR A 139 -7.14 5.90 -16.84
C THR A 139 -8.62 5.89 -17.22
N GLU A 140 -9.30 4.73 -17.22
CA GLU A 140 -10.69 4.62 -17.72
C GLU A 140 -11.56 3.53 -17.04
N PRO A 141 -12.42 3.84 -16.06
CA PRO A 141 -12.68 5.14 -15.44
C PRO A 141 -11.47 5.73 -14.73
N SER A 142 -11.18 7.02 -14.99
CA SER A 142 -10.13 7.76 -14.29
C SER A 142 -10.53 8.13 -12.86
N THR A 143 -11.82 8.15 -12.53
CA THR A 143 -12.32 8.63 -11.23
C THR A 143 -13.49 7.80 -10.69
N PHE A 144 -13.65 7.84 -9.37
CA PHE A 144 -14.63 7.13 -8.57
C PHE A 144 -15.21 8.09 -7.55
N ARG A 145 -16.52 8.01 -7.31
CA ARG A 145 -17.21 8.87 -6.33
C ARG A 145 -16.75 8.67 -4.88
N ASP A 146 -16.25 7.48 -4.55
CA ASP A 146 -15.90 7.10 -3.19
C ASP A 146 -14.75 6.08 -3.16
N TYR A 147 -14.08 5.99 -1.99
CA TYR A 147 -12.98 5.06 -1.76
C TYR A 147 -13.37 3.60 -1.98
N LEU A 148 -14.59 3.19 -1.59
CA LEU A 148 -15.03 1.80 -1.71
C LEU A 148 -15.16 1.37 -3.17
N SER A 149 -15.59 2.29 -4.04
CA SER A 149 -15.71 2.08 -5.48
C SER A 149 -14.32 1.94 -6.12
N ALA A 150 -13.37 2.80 -5.75
CA ALA A 150 -11.97 2.65 -6.17
C ALA A 150 -11.36 1.32 -5.68
N LEU A 151 -11.63 0.95 -4.42
CA LEU A 151 -11.18 -0.32 -3.83
C LEU A 151 -11.74 -1.53 -4.55
N LYS A 152 -13.02 -1.53 -4.91
CA LYS A 152 -13.64 -2.60 -5.70
C LYS A 152 -12.92 -2.77 -7.02
N ASP A 153 -12.65 -1.66 -7.72
CA ASP A 153 -11.98 -1.65 -9.02
C ASP A 153 -10.55 -2.22 -8.94
N TYR A 154 -9.67 -1.65 -8.11
CA TYR A 154 -8.29 -2.17 -8.04
C TYR A 154 -8.20 -3.57 -7.42
N SER A 155 -9.14 -3.94 -6.54
CA SER A 155 -9.19 -5.30 -5.99
C SER A 155 -9.60 -6.33 -7.03
N ALA A 156 -10.40 -5.94 -8.03
CA ALA A 156 -10.79 -6.82 -9.12
C ALA A 156 -9.60 -7.15 -10.02
N TRP A 157 -8.81 -6.15 -10.40
CA TRP A 157 -7.52 -6.34 -11.07
C TRP A 157 -6.61 -7.27 -10.27
N PHE A 158 -6.48 -7.01 -8.97
CA PHE A 158 -5.62 -7.82 -8.11
C PHE A 158 -6.10 -9.29 -7.99
N ARG A 159 -7.39 -9.49 -7.74
CA ARG A 159 -7.96 -10.80 -7.44
C ARG A 159 -8.15 -11.65 -8.69
N TYR A 160 -8.70 -11.08 -9.76
CA TYR A 160 -9.15 -11.83 -10.93
C TYR A 160 -8.13 -11.86 -12.06
N ASP A 161 -7.12 -10.98 -12.05
CA ASP A 161 -6.01 -11.03 -13.00
C ASP A 161 -4.68 -11.40 -12.32
N PHE A 162 -4.12 -10.51 -11.51
CA PHE A 162 -2.80 -10.72 -10.89
C PHE A 162 -2.71 -12.05 -10.13
N ARG A 163 -3.67 -12.37 -9.26
CA ARG A 163 -3.67 -13.64 -8.51
C ARG A 163 -4.02 -14.87 -9.32
N LYS A 164 -4.64 -14.71 -10.50
CA LYS A 164 -4.86 -15.81 -11.45
C LYS A 164 -3.54 -16.21 -12.12
N LYS A 165 -2.73 -15.24 -12.52
CA LYS A 165 -1.40 -15.43 -13.12
C LYS A 165 -0.35 -15.82 -12.08
N TRP A 166 -0.39 -15.19 -10.90
CA TRP A 166 0.63 -15.32 -9.85
C TRP A 166 0.02 -15.85 -8.55
N LYS A 167 -0.11 -17.18 -8.50
CA LYS A 167 -0.70 -17.90 -7.37
C LYS A 167 0.11 -17.71 -6.08
N ALA A 168 -0.57 -17.75 -4.92
CA ALA A 168 0.03 -17.42 -3.63
C ALA A 168 0.99 -18.49 -3.09
N GLU A 169 0.87 -19.73 -3.57
CA GLU A 169 1.67 -20.88 -3.18
C GLU A 169 3.09 -20.83 -3.74
N ARG A 170 3.35 -19.99 -4.75
CA ARG A 170 4.66 -19.81 -5.37
C ARG A 170 5.24 -18.44 -5.02
N PRO A 171 6.53 -18.35 -4.67
CA PRO A 171 7.21 -17.07 -4.56
C PRO A 171 7.00 -16.24 -5.83
N SER A 172 6.63 -14.97 -5.67
CA SER A 172 6.38 -14.04 -6.78
C SER A 172 6.50 -12.59 -6.29
N PRO A 173 6.50 -11.59 -7.19
CA PRO A 173 6.44 -10.18 -6.79
C PRO A 173 5.15 -9.79 -6.05
N LEU A 174 4.11 -10.64 -6.07
CA LEU A 174 2.90 -10.45 -5.27
C LEU A 174 3.04 -10.83 -3.79
N GLY A 175 4.23 -11.31 -3.40
CA GLY A 175 4.51 -11.80 -2.05
C GLY A 175 3.96 -13.20 -1.81
N THR A 176 4.49 -13.83 -0.76
CA THR A 176 4.15 -15.19 -0.30
C THR A 176 3.89 -15.15 1.20
N SER A 177 3.05 -16.07 1.70
CA SER A 177 2.85 -16.27 3.13
C SER A 177 3.92 -17.17 3.77
N THR A 178 4.58 -18.02 2.96
CA THR A 178 5.45 -19.09 3.45
C THR A 178 6.64 -19.29 2.50
N PRO A 179 7.87 -18.83 2.85
CA PRO A 179 8.16 -17.88 3.93
C PRO A 179 7.48 -16.53 3.67
N ARG A 180 7.16 -15.80 4.73
CA ARG A 180 6.43 -14.53 4.59
C ARG A 180 7.28 -13.48 3.87
N GLN A 181 6.74 -12.92 2.79
CA GLN A 181 7.38 -11.86 2.02
C GLN A 181 6.37 -10.78 1.63
N ALA A 182 6.77 -9.51 1.72
CA ALA A 182 5.97 -8.41 1.23
C ALA A 182 5.85 -8.44 -0.31
N SER A 183 4.79 -7.82 -0.81
CA SER A 183 4.57 -7.63 -2.25
C SER A 183 5.37 -6.42 -2.73
N ALA A 184 6.05 -6.54 -3.87
CA ALA A 184 6.61 -5.39 -4.60
C ALA A 184 5.51 -4.52 -5.20
N LEU A 185 4.46 -5.15 -5.74
CA LEU A 185 3.26 -4.49 -6.23
C LEU A 185 2.42 -3.90 -5.09
N ARG A 186 2.08 -2.62 -5.21
CA ARG A 186 1.27 -1.88 -4.25
C ARG A 186 0.16 -1.12 -4.97
N PHE A 187 -1.02 -1.10 -4.38
CA PHE A 187 -2.14 -0.29 -4.87
C PHE A 187 -2.35 0.89 -3.95
N ARG A 188 -2.59 2.05 -4.54
CA ARG A 188 -2.77 3.31 -3.82
C ARG A 188 -4.03 4.02 -4.29
N PRO A 189 -5.07 4.13 -3.45
CA PRO A 189 -6.13 5.11 -3.69
C PRO A 189 -5.56 6.53 -3.60
N ILE A 190 -5.99 7.41 -4.49
CA ILE A 190 -5.64 8.83 -4.53
C ILE A 190 -6.93 9.61 -4.40
N LYS A 191 -7.01 10.52 -3.43
CA LYS A 191 -8.13 11.44 -3.32
C LYS A 191 -7.82 12.70 -4.13
N LEU A 192 -8.71 13.05 -5.04
CA LEU A 192 -8.60 14.22 -5.91
C LEU A 192 -9.11 15.48 -5.20
N PRO A 193 -8.72 16.68 -5.67
CA PRO A 193 -9.13 17.95 -5.05
C PRO A 193 -10.64 18.16 -4.97
N ASP A 194 -11.39 17.64 -5.95
CA ASP A 194 -12.85 17.68 -6.02
C ASP A 194 -13.55 16.67 -5.08
N GLY A 195 -12.79 15.90 -4.31
CA GLY A 195 -13.30 14.90 -3.38
C GLY A 195 -13.54 13.52 -3.99
N GLN A 196 -13.39 13.38 -5.31
CA GLN A 196 -13.42 12.09 -5.98
C GLN A 196 -12.14 11.30 -5.68
N PHE A 197 -12.12 10.04 -6.11
CA PHE A 197 -11.01 9.13 -5.92
C PHE A 197 -10.54 8.62 -7.27
N THR A 198 -9.24 8.42 -7.42
CA THR A 198 -8.66 7.53 -8.42
C THR A 198 -7.78 6.53 -7.69
N TRP A 199 -7.03 5.71 -8.42
CA TRP A 199 -5.98 4.92 -7.85
C TRP A 199 -4.82 4.75 -8.83
N LEU A 200 -3.66 4.40 -8.30
CA LEU A 200 -2.53 3.95 -9.09
C LEU A 200 -1.98 2.66 -8.49
N ALA A 201 -1.29 1.88 -9.30
CA ALA A 201 -0.41 0.85 -8.80
C ALA A 201 1.03 1.29 -8.98
N TYR A 202 1.87 0.91 -8.03
CA TYR A 202 3.31 1.07 -8.16
C TYR A 202 4.04 -0.17 -7.69
N GLU A 203 5.18 -0.43 -8.31
CA GLU A 203 6.02 -1.57 -8.06
C GLU A 203 7.42 -1.12 -7.67
N VAL A 204 7.80 -1.50 -6.46
CA VAL A 204 9.11 -1.15 -5.89
C VAL A 204 10.17 -2.09 -6.47
N PRO A 205 11.39 -1.61 -6.78
CA PRO A 205 12.46 -2.44 -7.32
C PRO A 205 12.61 -3.78 -6.58
N HIS A 206 12.57 -4.88 -7.33
CA HIS A 206 12.58 -6.25 -6.78
C HIS A 206 13.77 -6.51 -5.86
N SER A 207 14.94 -5.95 -6.21
CA SER A 207 16.18 -6.03 -5.42
C SER A 207 16.06 -5.46 -4.00
N ARG A 208 15.10 -4.55 -3.75
CA ARG A 208 14.92 -3.86 -2.47
C ARG A 208 13.93 -4.56 -1.53
N VAL A 209 12.98 -5.32 -2.08
CA VAL A 209 11.81 -5.83 -1.30
C VAL A 209 11.56 -7.33 -1.41
N LEU A 210 12.01 -7.97 -2.49
CA LEU A 210 11.78 -9.40 -2.72
C LEU A 210 12.98 -10.21 -2.23
N GLY A 211 12.70 -11.38 -1.65
CA GLY A 211 13.72 -12.38 -1.34
C GLY A 211 14.20 -13.11 -2.60
N PRO A 212 15.34 -13.83 -2.53
CA PRO A 212 15.98 -14.44 -3.70
C PRO A 212 15.04 -15.31 -4.56
N ALA A 213 14.23 -16.16 -3.92
CA ALA A 213 13.31 -17.07 -4.61
C ALA A 213 12.26 -16.32 -5.44
N ALA A 214 11.68 -15.24 -4.91
CA ALA A 214 10.71 -14.43 -5.66
C ALA A 214 11.37 -13.62 -6.78
N ARG A 215 12.62 -13.16 -6.59
CA ARG A 215 13.37 -12.47 -7.64
C ARG A 215 13.65 -13.37 -8.84
N ALA A 216 13.99 -14.64 -8.61
CA ALA A 216 14.25 -15.60 -9.67
C ALA A 216 13.02 -15.86 -10.58
N THR A 217 11.81 -15.61 -10.08
CA THR A 217 10.57 -15.82 -10.85
C THR A 217 10.13 -14.63 -11.69
N ALA A 218 10.74 -13.47 -11.53
CA ALA A 218 10.35 -12.24 -12.22
C ALA A 218 11.57 -11.30 -12.38
N ASN A 219 12.19 -11.39 -13.56
CA ASN A 219 13.32 -10.53 -13.95
C ASN A 219 12.88 -9.10 -14.31
N THR A 220 11.59 -8.91 -14.64
CA THR A 220 10.99 -7.62 -14.98
C THR A 220 9.87 -7.26 -13.99
N PRO A 221 9.59 -5.97 -13.78
CA PRO A 221 8.41 -5.50 -13.06
C PRO A 221 7.13 -6.07 -13.67
N LEU A 222 6.20 -6.53 -12.83
CA LEU A 222 4.88 -6.99 -13.26
C LEU A 222 4.09 -5.89 -13.96
N LEU A 223 4.20 -4.65 -13.51
CA LEU A 223 3.43 -3.52 -14.02
C LEU A 223 3.78 -3.12 -15.45
N ASP A 224 4.86 -3.65 -16.02
CA ASP A 224 5.19 -3.37 -17.42
C ASP A 224 4.15 -3.94 -18.40
N ASP A 225 3.45 -5.01 -18.00
CA ASP A 225 2.40 -5.66 -18.79
C ASP A 225 0.99 -5.07 -18.55
N TYR A 226 0.87 -3.96 -17.81
CA TYR A 226 -0.43 -3.40 -17.39
C TYR A 226 -0.54 -1.91 -17.69
N THR A 227 -1.70 -1.54 -18.22
CA THR A 227 -2.11 -0.14 -18.42
C THR A 227 -3.29 0.26 -17.54
N PHE A 228 -4.04 -0.72 -17.01
CA PHE A 228 -5.27 -0.51 -16.23
C PHE A 228 -6.32 0.33 -16.99
N ASP A 229 -6.44 0.12 -18.29
CA ASP A 229 -7.49 0.73 -19.10
C ASP A 229 -8.77 -0.13 -19.07
N GLY A 230 -9.91 0.49 -19.33
CA GLY A 230 -11.19 -0.19 -19.51
C GLY A 230 -11.81 -0.78 -18.23
N SER A 231 -12.76 -1.69 -18.41
CA SER A 231 -13.51 -2.29 -17.29
C SER A 231 -12.62 -3.22 -16.46
N PRO A 232 -12.78 -3.22 -15.11
CA PRO A 232 -12.03 -4.13 -14.27
C PRO A 232 -12.36 -5.59 -14.59
N PRO A 233 -11.39 -6.52 -14.48
CA PRO A 233 -11.61 -7.93 -14.70
C PRO A 233 -12.73 -8.49 -13.83
N THR A 234 -13.59 -9.33 -14.41
CA THR A 234 -14.69 -10.01 -13.70
C THR A 234 -14.32 -11.45 -13.38
N PRO A 235 -15.00 -12.09 -12.40
CA PRO A 235 -14.82 -13.52 -12.16
C PRO A 235 -15.14 -14.28 -13.44
N SER A 236 -14.27 -15.22 -13.85
CA SER A 236 -14.62 -16.15 -14.92
C SER A 236 -15.87 -16.91 -14.48
N LEU A 237 -16.97 -16.79 -15.24
CA LEU A 237 -18.12 -17.65 -15.07
C LEU A 237 -17.61 -19.08 -15.17
N HIS A 238 -17.61 -19.81 -14.06
CA HIS A 238 -17.46 -21.25 -14.14
C HIS A 238 -18.61 -21.72 -15.03
N LYS A 239 -18.30 -22.19 -16.25
CA LYS A 239 -19.20 -23.09 -16.95
C LYS A 239 -19.42 -24.24 -15.98
N LYS A 240 -20.55 -24.23 -15.27
CA LYS A 240 -21.06 -25.43 -14.64
C LYS A 240 -21.26 -26.38 -15.82
N GLY A 241 -20.35 -27.35 -15.95
CA GLY A 241 -20.61 -28.50 -16.80
C GLY A 241 -21.88 -29.12 -16.27
N TYR A 242 -22.93 -29.04 -17.08
CA TYR A 242 -24.02 -30.00 -17.03
C TYR A 242 -23.52 -31.29 -17.65
#